data_AF-A0AAP0NIL8-F1
#
_entry.id   AF-A0AAP0NIL8-F1
#
_cell.length_a   1.000
_cell.length_b   1.000
_cell.length_c   1.000
_cell.angle_alpha   90.00
_cell.angle_beta   90.00
_cell.angle_gamma   90.00
#
_symmetry.space_group_name_H-M   'P 1'
#
loop_
_entity.id
_entity.type
_entity.pdbx_description
1 polymer ?
#
loop_
_entity_poly.entity_id
_entity_poly.type
_entity_poly.pdbx_seq_one_letter_code
_entity_poly.pdbx_strand_id
1 'polypeptide(L)'
;MIQNKNIWEIVCTPGKQLVPPTQQSTVDVFASVIEPKLANTLIRRLNQIAPLENLCHVKRVRKKSLDGGKLQLSVILCLANENEDQSDGMPNDLLELIKSYQLSAFITKVCKYPASSKEEWEEQCKLWPTSYHPPAYNIDGITRFSEEDLQSVSSFMKFAVELAKSGDGWVVNAAVIVDPSVKQVIASACDQIFSWYTPTNKTCGETSCFKQPEAFNSPPISSEVRSYETLVLNGSLNEPKRLYSGVSCLYPWQWVERQLHTRGSCYWNPLRHAAIVAIEYSADRDRLLFLGSGHIIDKPIEMDHMQSSSASTPAKQQKTTLSNVDGDEKLDDHMYDFPSESARPYLCTGYDIYLVWEPCTMCAMALVHQRIRRIFYAFPNPNAGALGSVHRLQGLRSLNHHYAVFRVLLPEEVLDG
;
A
#
# COMPACT_ATOMS: atom_id res chain seq x y z
N MET A 1 -4.53 -24.44 -34.93
CA MET A 1 -3.55 -23.58 -34.23
C MET A 1 -3.98 -23.53 -32.77
N ILE A 2 -3.34 -24.34 -31.94
CA ILE A 2 -3.66 -24.46 -30.51
C ILE A 2 -2.93 -23.31 -29.82
N GLN A 3 -3.67 -22.29 -29.37
CA GLN A 3 -3.09 -21.28 -28.47
C GLN A 3 -2.71 -21.99 -27.17
N ASN A 4 -1.46 -21.80 -26.72
CA ASN A 4 -0.98 -22.29 -25.43
C ASN A 4 -1.88 -21.76 -24.30
N LYS A 5 -2.82 -22.57 -23.83
CA LYS A 5 -3.81 -22.23 -22.78
C LYS A 5 -3.24 -22.26 -21.34
N ASN A 6 -1.94 -22.55 -21.18
CA ASN A 6 -1.33 -22.84 -19.87
C ASN A 6 -0.38 -21.74 -19.35
N ILE A 7 -0.49 -20.52 -19.88
CA ILE A 7 0.43 -19.43 -19.51
C ILE A 7 -0.18 -18.61 -18.37
N TRP A 8 0.54 -18.55 -17.25
CA TRP A 8 0.27 -17.60 -16.17
C TRP A 8 0.70 -16.21 -16.63
N GLU A 9 -0.25 -15.28 -16.71
CA GLU A 9 0.03 -13.90 -17.14
C GLU A 9 -0.03 -12.96 -15.93
N ILE A 10 1.01 -12.13 -15.76
CA ILE A 10 1.07 -11.10 -14.73
C ILE A 10 0.88 -9.73 -15.38
N VAL A 11 -0.19 -9.05 -15.01
CA VAL A 11 -0.52 -7.71 -15.51
C VAL A 11 -0.26 -6.67 -14.41
N CYS A 12 0.65 -5.73 -14.66
CA CYS A 12 0.87 -4.60 -13.75
C CYS A 12 -0.37 -3.71 -13.71
N THR A 13 -0.85 -3.39 -12.50
CA THR A 13 -1.96 -2.44 -12.31
C THR A 13 -1.39 -1.05 -11.99
N PRO A 14 -1.39 -0.10 -12.95
CA PRO A 14 -0.73 1.19 -12.75
C PRO A 14 -1.44 2.01 -11.67
N GLY A 15 -0.64 2.69 -10.83
CA GLY A 15 -1.16 3.54 -9.75
C GLY A 15 -1.85 4.82 -10.25
N LYS A 16 -1.45 5.35 -11.41
CA LYS A 16 -2.13 6.47 -12.09
C LYS A 16 -2.77 5.95 -13.37
N GLN A 17 -3.97 6.43 -13.68
CA GLN A 17 -4.57 6.19 -14.98
C GLN A 17 -3.68 6.83 -16.05
N LEU A 18 -3.37 6.09 -17.13
CA LEU A 18 -2.54 6.60 -18.22
C LEU A 18 -3.29 7.72 -18.94
N VAL A 19 -3.05 8.95 -18.50
CA VAL A 19 -3.39 10.14 -19.27
C VAL A 19 -2.19 10.39 -20.19
N PRO A 20 -2.39 10.55 -21.51
CA PRO A 20 -1.31 10.92 -22.42
C PRO A 20 -0.56 12.13 -21.89
N PRO A 21 0.79 12.18 -21.98
CA PRO A 21 1.58 13.32 -21.52
C PRO A 21 1.13 14.66 -22.12
N THR A 22 0.48 14.63 -23.29
CA THR A 22 -0.07 15.78 -24.01
C THR A 22 -1.41 16.28 -23.49
N GLN A 23 -2.13 15.52 -22.66
CA GLN A 23 -3.49 15.83 -22.20
C GLN A 23 -3.56 16.05 -20.68
N GLN A 24 -2.69 16.90 -20.16
CA GLN A 24 -2.61 17.14 -18.72
C GLN A 24 -3.70 18.09 -18.22
N SER A 25 -4.24 17.80 -17.03
CA SER A 25 -5.15 18.72 -16.35
C SER A 25 -4.41 19.99 -15.96
N THR A 26 -4.98 21.13 -16.33
CA THR A 26 -4.45 22.46 -16.04
C THR A 26 -5.40 23.24 -15.15
N VAL A 27 -4.86 24.22 -14.45
CA VAL A 27 -5.61 25.24 -13.72
C VAL A 27 -5.08 26.61 -14.10
N ASP A 28 -5.95 27.61 -14.04
CA ASP A 28 -5.59 28.99 -14.32
C ASP A 28 -5.00 29.65 -13.07
N VAL A 29 -3.93 30.43 -13.27
CA VAL A 29 -3.28 31.22 -12.22
C VAL A 29 -3.04 32.63 -12.70
N PHE A 30 -3.08 33.59 -11.78
CA PHE A 30 -2.61 34.94 -12.03
C PHE A 30 -1.10 35.00 -11.89
N ALA A 31 -0.41 35.53 -12.89
CA ALA A 31 1.03 35.77 -12.89
C ALA A 31 1.34 37.21 -13.30
N SER A 32 2.50 37.72 -12.92
CA SER A 32 2.99 39.04 -13.35
C SER A 32 4.44 38.96 -13.79
N VAL A 33 4.81 39.78 -14.77
CA VAL A 33 6.22 40.05 -15.08
C VAL A 33 6.81 40.88 -13.94
N ILE A 34 8.04 40.59 -13.54
CA ILE A 34 8.73 41.27 -12.43
C ILE A 34 10.18 41.57 -12.77
N GLU A 35 10.72 42.59 -12.11
CA GLU A 35 12.15 42.85 -12.13
C GLU A 35 12.93 41.85 -11.24
N PRO A 36 14.12 41.39 -11.65
CA PRO A 36 14.93 40.46 -10.86
C PRO A 36 15.25 40.93 -9.43
N LYS A 37 15.40 42.24 -9.22
CA LYS A 37 15.68 42.81 -7.89
C LYS A 37 14.55 42.59 -6.89
N LEU A 38 13.31 42.48 -7.37
CA LEU A 38 12.11 42.36 -6.53
C LEU A 38 11.73 40.91 -6.21
N ALA A 39 12.32 39.93 -6.93
CA ALA A 39 11.87 38.54 -6.88
C ALA A 39 11.85 37.94 -5.47
N ASN A 40 12.95 38.03 -4.71
CA ASN A 40 13.03 37.43 -3.38
C ASN A 40 12.03 38.06 -2.39
N THR A 41 11.86 39.38 -2.45
CA THR A 41 10.93 40.11 -1.58
C THR A 41 9.49 39.73 -1.90
N LEU A 42 9.13 39.69 -3.19
CA LEU A 42 7.79 39.30 -3.65
C LEU A 42 7.48 37.85 -3.28
N ILE A 43 8.40 36.90 -3.53
CA ILE A 43 8.19 35.49 -3.17
C ILE A 43 7.89 35.33 -1.68
N ARG A 44 8.66 36.00 -0.80
CA ARG A 44 8.45 35.91 0.65
C ARG A 44 7.08 36.43 1.07
N ARG A 45 6.67 37.59 0.55
CA ARG A 45 5.34 38.18 0.82
C ARG A 45 4.21 37.33 0.26
N LEU A 46 4.35 36.86 -0.97
CA LEU A 46 3.34 36.01 -1.63
C LEU A 46 3.17 34.66 -0.94
N ASN A 47 4.23 34.08 -0.39
CA ASN A 47 4.12 32.85 0.41
C ASN A 47 3.36 33.05 1.74
N GLN A 48 3.27 34.29 2.25
CA GLN A 48 2.49 34.62 3.44
C GLN A 48 1.03 34.92 3.09
N ILE A 49 0.79 35.68 2.01
CA ILE A 49 -0.54 36.20 1.65
C ILE A 49 -1.32 35.21 0.78
N ALA A 50 -0.65 34.48 -0.11
CA ALA A 50 -1.29 33.61 -1.10
C ALA A 50 -0.44 32.35 -1.36
N PRO A 51 -0.30 31.44 -0.38
CA PRO A 51 0.45 30.19 -0.54
C PRO A 51 -0.16 29.28 -1.63
N LEU A 52 0.70 28.55 -2.34
CA LEU A 52 0.31 27.61 -3.40
C LEU A 52 0.08 26.19 -2.83
N GLU A 53 -0.84 26.04 -1.88
CA GLU A 53 -1.00 24.78 -1.11
C GLU A 53 -1.24 23.56 -2.00
N ASN A 54 -2.11 23.69 -3.02
CA ASN A 54 -2.43 22.62 -3.96
C ASN A 54 -1.51 22.57 -5.20
N LEU A 55 -0.50 23.45 -5.27
CA LEU A 55 0.41 23.60 -6.42
C LEU A 55 1.88 23.68 -5.99
N CYS A 56 2.24 22.99 -4.91
CA CYS A 56 3.60 23.02 -4.35
C CYS A 56 4.68 22.49 -5.31
N HIS A 57 4.31 21.68 -6.31
CA HIS A 57 5.19 21.24 -7.38
C HIS A 57 5.47 22.32 -8.44
N VAL A 58 4.66 23.36 -8.51
CA VAL A 58 4.84 24.46 -9.48
C VAL A 58 5.84 25.46 -8.93
N LYS A 59 6.88 25.78 -9.70
CA LYS A 59 7.85 26.80 -9.28
C LYS A 59 7.18 28.16 -9.35
N ARG A 60 7.17 28.90 -8.23
CA ARG A 60 6.51 30.23 -8.19
C ARG A 60 7.08 31.22 -9.20
N VAL A 61 8.36 31.10 -9.60
CA VAL A 61 9.02 31.96 -10.59
C VAL A 61 9.40 31.20 -11.84
N ARG A 62 9.12 31.80 -13.00
CA ARG A 62 9.55 31.36 -14.33
C ARG A 62 10.56 32.34 -14.90
N LYS A 63 11.63 31.81 -15.51
CA LYS A 63 12.63 32.57 -16.28
C LYS A 63 12.44 32.27 -17.76
N LYS A 64 12.26 33.29 -18.58
CA LYS A 64 12.17 33.20 -20.04
C LYS A 64 13.27 34.04 -20.67
N SER A 65 14.00 33.48 -21.63
CA SER A 65 14.94 34.25 -22.45
C SER A 65 14.18 34.85 -23.63
N LEU A 66 14.30 36.15 -23.83
CA LEU A 66 13.74 36.86 -24.98
C LEU A 66 14.79 36.97 -26.09
N ASP A 67 14.34 37.23 -27.32
CA ASP A 67 15.22 37.51 -28.45
C ASP A 67 16.12 38.71 -28.12
N GLY A 68 17.44 38.51 -28.26
CA GLY A 68 18.46 39.47 -27.83
C GLY A 68 19.06 39.24 -26.44
N GLY A 69 18.86 38.06 -25.84
CA GLY A 69 19.55 37.65 -24.60
C GLY A 69 19.04 38.32 -23.32
N LYS A 70 17.99 39.13 -23.40
CA LYS A 70 17.34 39.74 -22.24
C LYS A 70 16.51 38.68 -21.49
N LEU A 71 16.65 38.67 -20.17
CA LEU A 71 15.95 37.75 -19.28
C LEU A 71 14.67 38.40 -18.75
N GLN A 72 13.55 37.71 -18.91
CA GLN A 72 12.27 38.08 -18.32
C GLN A 72 11.93 37.11 -17.18
N LEU A 73 11.58 37.67 -16.02
CA LEU A 73 11.07 36.90 -14.90
C LEU A 73 9.57 37.11 -14.75
N SER A 74 8.85 36.03 -14.50
CA SER A 74 7.43 36.06 -14.16
C SER A 74 7.20 35.33 -12.85
N VAL A 75 6.31 35.84 -12.01
CA VAL A 75 5.95 35.24 -10.72
C VAL A 75 4.46 34.92 -10.68
N ILE A 76 4.09 33.77 -10.12
CA ILE A 76 2.70 33.41 -9.81
C ILE A 76 2.27 34.17 -8.55
N LEU A 77 1.15 34.89 -8.67
CA LEU A 77 0.50 35.64 -7.61
C LEU A 77 -0.40 34.73 -6.79
N CYS A 78 -1.45 34.16 -7.42
CA CYS A 78 -2.38 33.21 -6.80
C CYS A 78 -3.10 32.35 -7.85
N LEU A 79 -3.94 31.41 -7.39
CA LEU A 79 -4.87 30.66 -8.22
C LEU A 79 -5.98 31.58 -8.76
N ALA A 80 -6.41 31.38 -10.00
CA ALA A 80 -7.57 32.08 -10.57
C ALA A 80 -8.84 31.25 -10.30
N ASN A 81 -9.91 31.90 -9.84
CA ASN A 81 -11.20 31.23 -9.66
C ASN A 81 -11.90 31.10 -11.02
N GLU A 82 -12.46 29.93 -11.30
CA GLU A 82 -13.10 29.63 -12.60
C GLU A 82 -14.47 30.33 -12.80
N ASN A 83 -15.04 31.00 -11.77
CA ASN A 83 -16.47 31.33 -11.74
C ASN A 83 -16.89 32.80 -11.61
N GLU A 84 -16.02 33.81 -11.46
CA GLU A 84 -16.49 35.21 -11.38
C GLU A 84 -15.51 36.19 -12.05
N ASP A 85 -16.06 37.31 -12.54
CA ASP A 85 -15.40 38.36 -13.32
C ASP A 85 -14.05 38.82 -12.72
N GLN A 86 -13.16 39.29 -13.61
CA GLN A 86 -11.69 39.33 -13.53
C GLN A 86 -11.04 40.13 -12.37
N SER A 87 -11.73 40.41 -11.26
CA SER A 87 -11.19 41.15 -10.12
C SER A 87 -11.69 40.75 -8.73
N ASP A 88 -12.75 39.95 -8.58
CA ASP A 88 -13.37 39.68 -7.25
C ASP A 88 -12.80 38.46 -6.49
N GLY A 89 -11.88 37.71 -7.10
CA GLY A 89 -11.28 36.51 -6.47
C GLY A 89 -9.96 36.72 -5.73
N MET A 90 -9.39 37.94 -5.70
CA MET A 90 -8.07 38.18 -5.11
C MET A 90 -8.15 38.65 -3.64
N PRO A 91 -7.30 38.13 -2.74
CA PRO A 91 -7.17 38.68 -1.39
C PRO A 91 -6.83 40.18 -1.44
N ASN A 92 -7.44 41.00 -0.58
CA ASN A 92 -7.20 42.44 -0.53
C ASN A 92 -5.70 42.80 -0.37
N ASP A 93 -5.00 42.05 0.47
CA ASP A 93 -3.54 42.20 0.68
C ASP A 93 -2.74 41.99 -0.61
N LEU A 94 -3.25 41.13 -1.51
CA LEU A 94 -2.61 40.87 -2.80
C LEU A 94 -2.88 42.01 -3.80
N LEU A 95 -4.07 42.61 -3.78
CA LEU A 95 -4.39 43.80 -4.58
C LEU A 95 -3.53 45.00 -4.16
N GLU A 96 -3.28 45.17 -2.86
CA GLU A 96 -2.35 46.20 -2.35
C GLU A 96 -0.90 45.93 -2.80
N LEU A 97 -0.47 44.68 -2.78
CA LEU A 97 0.85 44.28 -3.28
C LEU A 97 0.99 44.57 -4.79
N ILE A 98 -0.05 44.27 -5.59
CA ILE A 98 -0.07 44.55 -7.03
C ILE A 98 0.07 46.06 -7.29
N LYS A 99 -0.67 46.89 -6.55
CA LYS A 99 -0.61 48.35 -6.68
C LYS A 99 0.75 48.92 -6.25
N SER A 100 1.27 48.50 -5.10
CA SER A 100 2.54 49.01 -4.55
C SER A 100 3.75 48.72 -5.43
N TYR A 101 3.78 47.55 -6.08
CA TYR A 101 4.86 47.15 -6.99
C TYR A 101 4.52 47.36 -8.47
N GLN A 102 3.38 47.98 -8.79
CA GLN A 102 2.91 48.24 -10.17
C GLN A 102 2.93 46.98 -11.05
N LEU A 103 2.46 45.86 -10.51
CA LEU A 103 2.47 44.57 -11.18
C LEU A 103 1.40 44.50 -12.27
N SER A 104 1.74 43.92 -13.42
CA SER A 104 0.82 43.66 -14.53
C SER A 104 0.37 42.21 -14.52
N ALA A 105 -0.75 41.95 -13.84
CA ALA A 105 -1.31 40.61 -13.73
C ALA A 105 -1.89 40.12 -15.08
N PHE A 106 -1.62 38.86 -15.42
CA PHE A 106 -2.19 38.15 -16.55
C PHE A 106 -2.50 36.70 -16.15
N ILE A 107 -3.47 36.08 -16.83
CA ILE A 107 -3.84 34.69 -16.58
C ILE A 107 -2.96 33.77 -17.42
N THR A 108 -2.49 32.67 -16.82
CA THR A 108 -1.75 31.62 -17.50
C THR A 108 -2.08 30.25 -16.91
N LYS A 109 -1.80 29.19 -17.68
CA LYS A 109 -2.10 27.82 -17.28
C LYS A 109 -0.90 27.15 -16.65
N VAL A 110 -1.14 26.45 -15.54
CA VAL A 110 -0.17 25.57 -14.89
C VAL A 110 -0.75 24.19 -14.70
N CYS A 111 0.11 23.19 -14.54
CA CYS A 111 -0.33 21.81 -14.38
C CYS A 111 -0.92 21.61 -12.98
N LYS A 112 -2.12 21.04 -12.93
CA LYS A 112 -2.86 20.82 -11.68
C LYS A 112 -2.17 19.81 -10.78
N TYR A 113 -1.57 18.78 -11.35
CA TYR A 113 -0.93 17.69 -10.63
C TYR A 113 0.57 17.60 -10.94
N PRO A 114 1.39 17.14 -9.99
CA PRO A 114 2.79 16.88 -10.25
C PRO A 114 2.99 15.74 -11.25
N ALA A 115 4.03 15.83 -12.07
CA ALA A 115 4.39 14.80 -13.05
C ALA A 115 4.69 13.45 -12.37
N SER A 116 4.27 12.36 -13.01
CA SER A 116 4.58 10.98 -12.61
C SER A 116 5.76 10.38 -13.39
N SER A 117 6.05 10.92 -14.58
CA SER A 117 7.17 10.49 -15.42
C SER A 117 8.00 11.69 -15.89
N LYS A 118 9.18 11.40 -16.43
CA LYS A 118 10.05 12.43 -16.98
C LYS A 118 9.42 13.09 -18.22
N GLU A 119 8.78 12.30 -19.07
CA GLU A 119 8.08 12.78 -20.27
C GLU A 119 6.89 13.66 -19.89
N GLU A 120 6.12 13.26 -18.88
CA GLU A 120 5.04 14.09 -18.33
C GLU A 120 5.61 15.42 -17.83
N TRP A 121 6.71 15.40 -17.08
CA TRP A 121 7.37 16.60 -16.56
C TRP A 121 7.90 17.54 -17.65
N GLU A 122 8.48 17.00 -18.71
CA GLU A 122 8.95 17.78 -19.85
C GLU A 122 7.79 18.53 -20.52
N GLU A 123 6.64 17.87 -20.72
CA GLU A 123 5.42 18.53 -21.20
C GLU A 123 4.89 19.58 -20.21
N GLN A 124 4.92 19.30 -18.90
CA GLN A 124 4.51 20.28 -17.88
C GLN A 124 5.33 21.55 -17.94
N CYS A 125 6.65 21.41 -18.12
CA CYS A 125 7.58 22.53 -18.15
C CYS A 125 7.38 23.42 -19.38
N LYS A 126 6.74 22.93 -20.45
CA LYS A 126 6.33 23.77 -21.60
C LYS A 126 5.24 24.78 -21.21
N LEU A 127 4.37 24.43 -20.26
CA LEU A 127 3.33 25.33 -19.72
C LEU A 127 3.94 26.29 -18.68
N TRP A 128 4.51 25.71 -17.63
CA TRP A 128 5.18 26.44 -16.56
C TRP A 128 6.19 25.55 -15.83
N PRO A 129 7.35 26.07 -15.38
CA PRO A 129 8.35 25.25 -14.69
C PRO A 129 7.79 24.56 -13.44
N THR A 130 7.98 23.25 -13.35
CA THR A 130 7.64 22.44 -12.17
C THR A 130 8.88 21.74 -11.60
N SER A 131 8.80 21.32 -10.35
CA SER A 131 9.79 20.45 -9.71
C SER A 131 9.43 19.00 -9.99
N TYR A 132 10.39 18.23 -10.50
CA TYR A 132 10.26 16.79 -10.66
C TYR A 132 11.05 16.07 -9.57
N HIS A 133 10.33 15.30 -8.78
CA HIS A 133 10.92 14.36 -7.84
C HIS A 133 10.51 12.96 -8.32
N PRO A 134 11.42 12.21 -8.96
CA PRO A 134 11.11 10.84 -9.33
C PRO A 134 10.70 10.07 -8.07
N PRO A 135 9.73 9.15 -8.17
CA PRO A 135 9.34 8.31 -7.04
C PRO A 135 10.58 7.63 -6.46
N ALA A 136 10.80 7.77 -5.14
CA ALA A 136 11.95 7.17 -4.47
C ALA A 136 11.92 5.63 -4.49
N TYR A 137 10.75 5.04 -4.76
CA TYR A 137 10.58 3.61 -4.96
C TYR A 137 10.72 3.30 -6.45
N ASN A 138 11.74 2.53 -6.80
CA ASN A 138 12.01 2.12 -8.18
C ASN A 138 10.95 1.11 -8.64
N ILE A 139 9.88 1.57 -9.28
CA ILE A 139 8.86 0.68 -9.88
C ILE A 139 9.48 -0.17 -11.00
N ASP A 140 10.47 0.35 -11.75
CA ASP A 140 11.07 -0.34 -12.90
C ASP A 140 11.86 -1.60 -12.49
N GLY A 141 12.45 -1.62 -11.30
CA GLY A 141 13.06 -2.84 -10.74
C GLY A 141 12.04 -3.83 -10.17
N ILE A 142 10.80 -3.38 -9.92
CA ILE A 142 9.73 -4.16 -9.32
C ILE A 142 8.84 -4.83 -10.38
N THR A 143 8.75 -4.25 -11.58
CA THR A 143 7.89 -4.73 -12.68
C THR A 143 8.54 -5.75 -13.60
N ARG A 144 9.88 -5.88 -13.58
CA ARG A 144 10.60 -6.85 -14.41
C ARG A 144 10.76 -8.17 -13.65
N PHE A 145 10.00 -9.18 -14.06
CA PHE A 145 10.11 -10.54 -13.51
C PHE A 145 11.11 -11.36 -14.32
N SER A 146 12.03 -12.05 -13.65
CA SER A 146 12.78 -13.13 -14.27
C SER A 146 11.89 -14.37 -14.47
N GLU A 147 12.32 -15.33 -15.27
CA GLU A 147 11.59 -16.59 -15.46
C GLU A 147 11.41 -17.34 -14.13
N GLU A 148 12.42 -17.33 -13.26
CA GLU A 148 12.34 -17.92 -11.93
C GLU A 148 11.35 -17.18 -11.01
N ASP A 149 11.27 -15.85 -11.13
CA ASP A 149 10.30 -15.05 -10.37
C ASP A 149 8.87 -15.34 -10.85
N LEU A 150 8.65 -15.50 -12.15
CA LEU A 150 7.36 -15.86 -12.74
C LEU A 150 6.88 -17.23 -12.22
N GLN A 151 7.78 -18.21 -12.18
CA GLN A 151 7.49 -19.54 -11.61
C GLN A 151 7.17 -19.45 -10.12
N SER A 152 7.94 -18.65 -9.36
CA SER A 152 7.72 -18.44 -7.93
C SER A 152 6.36 -17.78 -7.66
N VAL A 153 6.03 -16.71 -8.40
CA VAL A 153 4.72 -16.04 -8.33
C VAL A 153 3.58 -17.00 -8.66
N SER A 154 3.74 -17.80 -9.71
CA SER A 154 2.73 -18.80 -10.10
C SER A 154 2.53 -19.83 -8.99
N SER A 155 3.61 -20.33 -8.38
CA SER A 155 3.55 -21.29 -7.27
C SER A 155 2.82 -20.74 -6.04
N PHE A 156 3.17 -19.52 -5.60
CA PHE A 156 2.52 -18.92 -4.43
C PHE A 156 1.06 -18.52 -4.71
N MET A 157 0.74 -18.11 -5.94
CA MET A 157 -0.65 -17.82 -6.30
C MET A 157 -1.49 -19.11 -6.37
N LYS A 158 -0.93 -20.23 -6.89
CA LYS A 158 -1.58 -21.54 -6.82
C LYS A 158 -1.87 -21.93 -5.38
N PHE A 159 -0.87 -21.80 -4.49
CA PHE A 159 -1.03 -22.08 -3.07
C PHE A 159 -2.13 -21.22 -2.42
N ALA A 160 -2.21 -19.93 -2.74
CA ALA A 160 -3.28 -19.06 -2.26
C ALA A 160 -4.67 -19.51 -2.76
N VAL A 161 -4.77 -19.92 -4.03
CA VAL A 161 -6.03 -20.41 -4.62
C VAL A 161 -6.44 -21.75 -4.03
N GLU A 162 -5.51 -22.68 -3.82
CA GLU A 162 -5.76 -23.97 -3.15
C GLU A 162 -6.22 -23.76 -1.71
N LEU A 163 -5.60 -22.83 -0.99
CA LEU A 163 -6.00 -22.47 0.38
C LEU A 163 -7.42 -21.90 0.43
N ALA A 164 -7.86 -21.22 -0.63
CA ALA A 164 -9.22 -20.70 -0.75
C ALA A 164 -10.28 -21.77 -1.07
N LYS A 165 -9.89 -22.96 -1.54
CA LYS A 165 -10.82 -24.05 -1.81
C LYS A 165 -11.14 -24.78 -0.49
N SER A 166 -12.39 -24.72 -0.05
CA SER A 166 -12.84 -25.57 1.05
C SER A 166 -13.25 -26.96 0.55
N GLY A 167 -13.09 -27.99 1.38
CA GLY A 167 -13.50 -29.36 1.05
C GLY A 167 -14.99 -29.54 0.77
N ASP A 168 -15.82 -28.57 1.18
CA ASP A 168 -17.27 -28.56 0.99
C ASP A 168 -17.70 -27.84 -0.31
N GLY A 169 -16.75 -27.48 -1.19
CA GLY A 169 -17.02 -26.82 -2.48
C GLY A 169 -17.26 -25.30 -2.40
N TRP A 170 -17.11 -24.68 -1.21
CA TRP A 170 -17.18 -23.23 -1.06
C TRP A 170 -15.81 -22.60 -1.32
N VAL A 171 -15.78 -21.49 -2.07
CA VAL A 171 -14.56 -20.69 -2.25
C VAL A 171 -14.56 -19.60 -1.18
N VAL A 172 -13.62 -19.71 -0.24
CA VAL A 172 -13.34 -18.65 0.73
C VAL A 172 -12.30 -17.68 0.15
N ASN A 173 -12.13 -16.53 0.79
CA ASN A 173 -10.99 -15.68 0.47
C ASN A 173 -9.72 -16.24 1.13
N ALA A 174 -8.57 -16.00 0.53
CA ALA A 174 -7.27 -16.37 1.11
C ALA A 174 -6.20 -15.31 0.83
N ALA A 175 -5.23 -15.25 1.75
CA ALA A 175 -4.07 -14.37 1.70
C ALA A 175 -2.81 -15.13 2.13
N VAL A 176 -1.71 -14.90 1.43
CA VAL A 176 -0.41 -15.53 1.71
C VAL A 176 0.68 -14.46 1.67
N ILE A 177 1.35 -14.24 2.80
CA ILE A 177 2.51 -13.35 2.92
C ILE A 177 3.77 -14.19 2.70
N VAL A 178 4.69 -13.71 1.87
CA VAL A 178 5.89 -14.43 1.45
C VAL A 178 7.11 -13.53 1.61
N ASP A 179 8.20 -14.08 2.13
CA ASP A 179 9.51 -13.46 2.02
C ASP A 179 10.13 -13.86 0.67
N PRO A 180 10.25 -12.92 -0.26
CA PRO A 180 10.74 -13.18 -1.61
C PRO A 180 12.24 -13.43 -1.66
N SER A 181 13.01 -13.05 -0.63
CA SER A 181 14.47 -13.26 -0.58
C SER A 181 14.82 -14.73 -0.37
N VAL A 182 14.03 -15.42 0.45
CA VAL A 182 14.18 -16.85 0.77
C VAL A 182 13.11 -17.72 0.12
N LYS A 183 12.17 -17.13 -0.63
CA LYS A 183 11.02 -17.79 -1.27
C LYS A 183 10.23 -18.65 -0.27
N GLN A 184 9.90 -18.07 0.90
CA GLN A 184 9.24 -18.80 1.98
C GLN A 184 7.92 -18.13 2.38
N VAL A 185 6.89 -18.93 2.63
CA VAL A 185 5.63 -18.45 3.23
C VAL A 185 5.87 -18.04 4.68
N ILE A 186 5.47 -16.81 4.99
CA ILE A 186 5.59 -16.17 6.30
C ILE A 186 4.34 -16.41 7.12
N ALA A 187 3.18 -16.20 6.49
CA ALA A 187 1.88 -16.43 7.06
C ALA A 187 0.88 -16.68 5.94
N SER A 188 -0.14 -17.48 6.21
CA SER A 188 -1.27 -17.69 5.31
C SER A 188 -2.56 -17.77 6.11
N ALA A 189 -3.65 -17.25 5.55
CA ALA A 189 -4.94 -17.23 6.22
C ALA A 189 -6.11 -17.15 5.25
N CYS A 190 -7.28 -17.59 5.72
CA CYS A 190 -8.58 -17.35 5.09
C CYS A 190 -9.41 -16.34 5.89
N ASP A 191 -10.55 -15.93 5.36
CA ASP A 191 -11.52 -15.11 6.12
C ASP A 191 -11.94 -15.82 7.42
N GLN A 192 -11.86 -15.13 8.55
CA GLN A 192 -12.26 -15.64 9.88
C GLN A 192 -13.39 -14.81 10.50
N ILE A 193 -14.43 -14.53 9.71
CA ILE A 193 -15.58 -13.74 10.17
C ILE A 193 -16.32 -14.44 11.33
N PHE A 194 -16.39 -15.78 11.30
CA PHE A 194 -17.07 -16.59 12.30
C PHE A 194 -16.05 -17.36 13.14
N SER A 195 -16.16 -17.26 14.47
CA SER A 195 -15.44 -18.10 15.43
C SER A 195 -16.43 -18.88 16.28
N TRP A 196 -16.38 -20.21 16.17
CA TRP A 196 -17.08 -21.12 17.08
C TRP A 196 -16.20 -21.37 18.31
N TYR A 197 -16.72 -21.11 19.50
CA TYR A 197 -16.08 -21.57 20.74
C TYR A 197 -16.11 -23.09 20.81
N THR A 198 -14.94 -23.73 20.92
CA THR A 198 -14.82 -24.99 21.67
C THR A 198 -14.43 -24.62 23.10
N PRO A 199 -15.26 -24.94 24.12
CA PRO A 199 -14.84 -24.76 25.51
C PRO A 199 -13.83 -25.84 25.86
N THR A 200 -12.54 -25.55 25.74
CA THR A 200 -11.47 -26.43 26.23
C THR A 200 -10.94 -25.94 27.57
N ASN A 201 -11.55 -26.45 28.65
CA ASN A 201 -10.74 -26.78 29.83
C ASN A 201 -9.81 -27.92 29.43
N LYS A 202 -8.62 -27.58 28.91
CA LYS A 202 -7.38 -28.36 28.97
C LYS A 202 -6.30 -27.60 28.19
N THR A 203 -5.30 -27.13 28.94
CA THR A 203 -3.96 -26.81 28.47
C THR A 203 -3.47 -27.88 27.49
N CYS A 204 -3.23 -27.51 26.24
CA CYS A 204 -2.37 -28.26 25.33
C CYS A 204 -1.57 -27.23 24.53
N GLY A 205 -0.30 -27.08 24.91
CA GLY A 205 0.68 -26.43 24.07
C GLY A 205 1.02 -27.37 22.93
N GLU A 206 0.69 -26.98 21.70
CA GLU A 206 1.29 -27.55 20.50
C GLU A 206 1.80 -26.39 19.65
N THR A 207 3.01 -25.96 20.00
CA THR A 207 3.96 -25.42 19.05
C THR A 207 4.29 -26.49 18.01
N SER A 208 3.75 -26.39 16.81
CA SER A 208 4.24 -27.16 15.67
C SER A 208 4.87 -26.22 14.64
N CYS A 209 6.16 -25.96 14.87
CA CYS A 209 7.11 -25.53 13.86
C CYS A 209 7.22 -26.66 12.82
N PHE A 210 6.78 -26.44 11.57
CA PHE A 210 7.00 -27.40 10.49
C PHE A 210 8.04 -26.89 9.50
N LYS A 211 9.05 -27.74 9.34
CA LYS A 211 10.26 -27.60 8.53
C LYS A 211 9.95 -27.57 7.02
N GLN A 212 10.92 -27.06 6.28
CA GLN A 212 11.02 -27.01 4.82
C GLN A 212 10.73 -28.35 4.10
N PRO A 213 10.37 -28.31 2.80
CA PRO A 213 10.01 -29.50 2.04
C PRO A 213 11.21 -30.15 1.33
N GLU A 214 11.38 -31.46 1.50
CA GLU A 214 12.04 -32.32 0.51
C GLU A 214 11.19 -33.58 0.22
N ALA A 215 11.03 -33.82 -1.09
CA ALA A 215 10.60 -34.99 -1.86
C ALA A 215 9.84 -36.20 -1.24
N PHE A 216 8.63 -36.43 -1.78
CA PHE A 216 7.97 -37.70 -2.18
C PHE A 216 8.36 -39.06 -1.55
N ASN A 217 7.44 -39.69 -0.80
CA ASN A 217 6.71 -40.95 -1.16
C ASN A 217 5.99 -41.63 0.04
N SER A 218 4.64 -41.55 0.09
CA SER A 218 3.61 -42.51 0.64
C SER A 218 3.64 -42.98 2.12
N PRO A 219 2.56 -43.56 2.73
CA PRO A 219 1.12 -43.63 2.44
C PRO A 219 0.24 -43.03 3.61
N PRO A 220 -1.11 -43.14 3.66
CA PRO A 220 -1.96 -42.15 4.33
C PRO A 220 -2.08 -42.38 5.84
N ILE A 221 -2.00 -41.32 6.62
CA ILE A 221 -2.42 -41.30 8.02
C ILE A 221 -3.68 -40.44 8.09
N SER A 222 -4.80 -41.11 8.40
CA SER A 222 -6.10 -40.51 8.66
C SER A 222 -6.05 -39.60 9.88
N SER A 223 -6.20 -38.30 9.69
CA SER A 223 -6.68 -37.38 10.71
C SER A 223 -8.07 -36.89 10.30
N GLU A 224 -9.09 -37.45 10.94
CA GLU A 224 -10.48 -37.02 10.81
C GLU A 224 -10.61 -35.54 11.21
N VAL A 225 -10.73 -34.66 10.22
CA VAL A 225 -11.26 -33.31 10.42
C VAL A 225 -12.78 -33.46 10.44
N ARG A 226 -13.34 -33.47 11.64
CA ARG A 226 -14.79 -33.57 11.88
C ARG A 226 -15.46 -32.30 11.36
N SER A 227 -16.30 -32.45 10.34
CA SER A 227 -17.15 -31.44 9.73
C SER A 227 -18.26 -30.98 10.68
N TYR A 228 -18.64 -29.69 10.61
CA TYR A 228 -19.79 -29.17 11.33
C TYR A 228 -20.75 -28.48 10.34
N GLU A 229 -21.96 -29.04 10.27
CA GLU A 229 -23.06 -28.62 9.42
C GLU A 229 -23.41 -27.14 9.61
N THR A 230 -23.49 -26.40 8.51
CA THR A 230 -24.13 -25.07 8.47
C THR A 230 -25.47 -25.19 7.74
N LEU A 231 -26.54 -24.79 8.43
CA LEU A 231 -27.94 -24.98 8.06
C LEU A 231 -28.27 -24.42 6.66
N VAL A 232 -28.90 -25.28 5.86
CA VAL A 232 -29.45 -25.03 4.54
C VAL A 232 -30.61 -24.02 4.62
N LEU A 233 -30.59 -22.99 3.77
CA LEU A 233 -31.77 -22.21 3.43
C LEU A 233 -32.06 -22.36 1.94
N ASN A 234 -33.17 -23.06 1.66
CA ASN A 234 -33.76 -23.26 0.34
C ASN A 234 -34.20 -21.91 -0.26
N GLY A 235 -33.74 -21.64 -1.48
CA GLY A 235 -34.16 -20.49 -2.28
C GLY A 235 -33.51 -20.56 -3.65
N SER A 236 -34.30 -20.91 -4.66
CA SER A 236 -33.90 -20.97 -6.08
C SER A 236 -33.63 -19.56 -6.61
N LEU A 237 -32.39 -19.29 -7.08
CA LEU A 237 -32.03 -18.37 -8.18
C LEU A 237 -30.49 -18.30 -8.40
N ASN A 238 -30.03 -18.59 -9.63
CA ASN A 238 -28.71 -18.36 -10.27
C ASN A 238 -27.41 -18.77 -9.54
N GLU A 239 -26.81 -19.89 -9.99
CA GLU A 239 -25.67 -20.61 -9.40
C GLU A 239 -24.33 -19.86 -9.21
N PRO A 240 -23.86 -18.90 -10.03
CA PRO A 240 -22.53 -18.30 -9.80
C PRO A 240 -22.48 -17.31 -8.63
N LYS A 241 -23.63 -16.81 -8.14
CA LYS A 241 -23.69 -15.82 -7.04
C LYS A 241 -23.55 -16.43 -5.64
N ARG A 242 -23.80 -17.74 -5.47
CA ARG A 242 -23.69 -18.41 -4.15
C ARG A 242 -22.25 -18.72 -3.76
N LEU A 243 -21.41 -19.13 -4.73
CA LEU A 243 -20.04 -19.61 -4.49
C LEU A 243 -19.12 -18.58 -3.80
N TYR A 244 -19.33 -17.28 -4.06
CA TYR A 244 -18.48 -16.19 -3.55
C TYR A 244 -19.12 -15.37 -2.43
N SER A 245 -20.32 -15.75 -1.97
CA SER A 245 -21.06 -15.02 -0.92
C SER A 245 -20.40 -15.10 0.46
N GLY A 246 -19.40 -15.96 0.63
CA GLY A 246 -18.58 -16.10 1.85
C GLY A 246 -17.36 -15.20 1.91
N VAL A 247 -17.05 -14.44 0.85
CA VAL A 247 -15.84 -13.58 0.80
C VAL A 247 -16.10 -12.23 1.46
N SER A 248 -15.44 -11.95 2.58
CA SER A 248 -15.64 -10.72 3.36
C SER A 248 -15.32 -9.46 2.56
N CYS A 249 -14.20 -9.48 1.85
CA CYS A 249 -13.70 -8.35 1.08
C CYS A 249 -14.63 -7.90 -0.05
N LEU A 250 -15.45 -8.80 -0.61
CA LEU A 250 -16.40 -8.46 -1.68
C LEU A 250 -17.61 -7.68 -1.15
N TYR A 251 -17.94 -7.84 0.13
CA TYR A 251 -19.15 -7.27 0.72
C TYR A 251 -18.93 -6.78 2.16
N PRO A 252 -17.99 -5.87 2.42
CA PRO A 252 -17.61 -5.47 3.78
C PRO A 252 -18.78 -4.96 4.63
N TRP A 253 -19.83 -4.41 3.99
CA TRP A 253 -21.00 -3.85 4.67
C TRP A 253 -22.19 -4.81 4.78
N GLN A 254 -22.34 -5.81 3.90
CA GLN A 254 -23.48 -6.75 3.96
C GLN A 254 -23.45 -7.63 5.21
N TRP A 255 -22.26 -7.82 5.77
CA TRP A 255 -22.06 -8.56 7.00
C TRP A 255 -22.77 -7.89 8.19
N VAL A 256 -22.83 -6.56 8.24
CA VAL A 256 -23.48 -5.80 9.33
C VAL A 256 -24.99 -6.08 9.42
N GLU A 257 -25.67 -6.39 8.31
CA GLU A 257 -27.12 -6.61 8.28
C GLU A 257 -27.55 -8.05 8.67
N ARG A 258 -26.62 -9.02 8.72
CA ARG A 258 -26.92 -10.43 9.08
C ARG A 258 -27.11 -10.70 10.57
N GLN A 259 -27.02 -9.68 11.42
CA GLN A 259 -27.03 -9.78 12.88
C GLN A 259 -28.32 -10.34 13.51
N LEU A 260 -29.41 -10.46 12.76
CA LEU A 260 -30.75 -10.63 13.34
C LEU A 260 -31.25 -12.09 13.52
N HIS A 261 -30.53 -13.13 13.07
CA HIS A 261 -31.17 -14.47 12.92
C HIS A 261 -30.42 -15.69 13.50
N THR A 262 -29.25 -15.55 14.14
CA THR A 262 -28.51 -16.70 14.69
C THR A 262 -28.56 -16.77 16.21
N ARG A 263 -29.35 -17.72 16.73
CA ARG A 263 -29.47 -18.06 18.15
C ARG A 263 -28.38 -19.08 18.52
N GLY A 264 -27.12 -18.64 18.66
CA GLY A 264 -25.99 -19.47 19.07
C GLY A 264 -24.78 -18.65 19.51
N SER A 265 -23.95 -19.19 20.42
CA SER A 265 -22.75 -18.54 20.96
C SER A 265 -21.59 -18.52 19.94
N CYS A 266 -21.81 -17.92 18.77
CA CYS A 266 -20.75 -17.65 17.79
C CYS A 266 -20.24 -16.21 17.96
N TYR A 267 -18.92 -16.04 18.08
CA TYR A 267 -18.33 -14.71 18.02
C TYR A 267 -18.14 -14.32 16.57
N TRP A 268 -18.60 -13.12 16.24
CA TRP A 268 -18.68 -12.63 14.88
C TRP A 268 -17.89 -11.33 14.75
N ASN A 269 -16.92 -11.30 13.84
CA ASN A 269 -16.13 -10.10 13.58
C ASN A 269 -16.00 -9.85 12.08
N PRO A 270 -16.74 -8.87 11.52
CA PRO A 270 -16.76 -8.60 10.09
C PRO A 270 -15.42 -8.11 9.54
N LEU A 271 -14.49 -7.66 10.39
CA LEU A 271 -13.21 -7.11 9.97
C LEU A 271 -12.11 -8.17 9.81
N ARG A 272 -12.38 -9.44 10.16
CA ARG A 272 -11.40 -10.54 10.05
C ARG A 272 -11.32 -11.10 8.63
N HIS A 273 -10.93 -10.23 7.71
CA HIS A 273 -10.64 -10.59 6.33
C HIS A 273 -9.30 -11.33 6.24
N ALA A 274 -9.13 -12.20 5.25
CA ALA A 274 -7.94 -13.02 5.05
C ALA A 274 -6.63 -12.22 5.13
N ALA A 275 -6.58 -11.04 4.51
CA ALA A 275 -5.41 -10.16 4.57
C ALA A 275 -5.09 -9.67 6.00
N ILE A 276 -6.10 -9.32 6.79
CA ILE A 276 -5.93 -8.89 8.18
C ILE A 276 -5.45 -10.05 9.05
N VAL A 277 -6.05 -11.23 8.88
CA VAL A 277 -5.67 -12.44 9.63
C VAL A 277 -4.25 -12.87 9.28
N ALA A 278 -3.85 -12.80 8.01
CA ALA A 278 -2.48 -13.11 7.60
C ALA A 278 -1.45 -12.14 8.22
N ILE A 279 -1.79 -10.85 8.32
CA ILE A 279 -0.94 -9.85 9.00
C ILE A 279 -0.80 -10.20 10.49
N GLU A 280 -1.91 -10.55 11.16
CA GLU A 280 -1.91 -10.97 12.56
C GLU A 280 -1.02 -12.20 12.77
N TYR A 281 -1.14 -13.22 11.92
CA TYR A 281 -0.30 -14.42 11.96
C TYR A 281 1.17 -14.14 11.69
N SER A 282 1.50 -13.20 10.78
CA SER A 282 2.88 -12.77 10.60
C SER A 282 3.45 -12.14 11.87
N ALA A 283 2.66 -11.28 12.53
CA ALA A 283 3.10 -10.63 13.76
C ALA A 283 3.26 -11.63 14.93
N ASP A 284 2.36 -12.61 15.05
CA ASP A 284 2.45 -13.67 16.05
C ASP A 284 3.68 -14.55 15.84
N ARG A 285 3.95 -14.94 14.59
CA ARG A 285 5.17 -15.65 14.25
C ARG A 285 6.42 -14.86 14.65
N ASP A 286 6.46 -13.57 14.35
CA ASP A 286 7.62 -12.72 14.70
C ASP A 286 7.78 -12.56 16.22
N ARG A 287 6.69 -12.57 16.99
CA ARG A 287 6.76 -12.59 18.47
C ARG A 287 7.39 -13.87 19.00
N LEU A 288 7.12 -15.02 18.35
CA LEU A 288 7.65 -16.32 18.75
C LEU A 288 9.09 -16.55 18.29
N LEU A 289 9.45 -16.11 17.09
CA LEU A 289 10.79 -16.30 16.53
C LEU A 289 11.81 -15.31 17.09
N PHE A 290 11.38 -14.09 17.43
CA PHE A 290 12.24 -13.03 17.96
C PHE A 290 11.89 -12.69 19.40
N LEU A 291 11.86 -13.73 20.25
CA LEU A 291 11.70 -13.60 21.70
C LEU A 291 12.88 -12.83 22.30
N GLY A 292 12.74 -11.51 22.39
CA GLY A 292 13.52 -10.64 23.28
C GLY A 292 15.04 -10.63 23.11
N SER A 293 15.57 -9.88 22.13
CA SER A 293 16.83 -9.15 22.32
C SER A 293 16.60 -7.89 23.19
N GLY A 294 15.99 -8.09 24.36
CA GLY A 294 15.44 -7.02 25.18
C GLY A 294 15.04 -7.50 26.57
N HIS A 295 16.01 -8.02 27.32
CA HIS A 295 15.87 -8.19 28.76
C HIS A 295 15.88 -6.80 29.42
N ILE A 296 14.71 -6.16 29.55
CA ILE A 296 14.44 -5.29 30.69
C ILE A 296 13.27 -5.94 31.40
N ILE A 297 13.56 -6.47 32.58
CA ILE A 297 12.58 -6.97 33.52
C ILE A 297 11.70 -5.78 33.91
N ASP A 298 10.48 -5.73 33.40
CA ASP A 298 9.42 -4.91 33.97
C ASP A 298 9.12 -5.47 35.37
N LYS A 299 9.78 -4.91 36.39
CA LYS A 299 9.25 -4.99 37.76
C LYS A 299 7.91 -4.25 37.75
N PRO A 300 6.85 -4.78 38.39
CA PRO A 300 5.59 -4.09 38.48
C PRO A 300 5.81 -2.82 39.31
N ILE A 301 5.63 -1.66 38.68
CA ILE A 301 5.65 -0.37 39.37
C ILE A 301 4.35 -0.30 40.17
N GLU A 302 4.49 -0.35 41.49
CA GLU A 302 3.44 -0.02 42.43
C GLU A 302 2.87 1.37 42.14
N MET A 303 1.54 1.44 42.25
CA MET A 303 0.74 2.60 41.95
C MET A 303 0.89 3.61 43.09
N ASP A 304 1.64 4.69 42.87
CA ASP A 304 1.63 5.84 43.79
C ASP A 304 1.54 7.19 43.06
N HIS A 305 0.46 7.88 43.42
CA HIS A 305 0.10 9.30 43.35
C HIS A 305 0.94 10.32 42.55
N MET A 306 0.24 10.94 41.58
CA MET A 306 0.19 12.38 41.25
C MET A 306 1.40 13.26 41.56
N GLN A 307 2.12 13.70 40.51
CA GLN A 307 2.40 15.13 40.29
C GLN A 307 2.93 15.41 38.87
N SER A 308 2.48 16.54 38.32
CA SER A 308 2.84 17.08 37.02
C SER A 308 4.32 17.46 36.92
N SER A 309 4.95 17.24 35.76
CA SER A 309 5.72 18.31 35.09
C SER A 309 6.12 17.91 33.67
N SER A 310 6.13 18.94 32.85
CA SER A 310 6.44 19.04 31.43
C SER A 310 7.93 18.87 31.11
N ALA A 311 8.26 18.13 30.06
CA ALA A 311 9.34 18.49 29.13
C ALA A 311 9.26 17.66 27.84
N SER A 312 9.13 18.38 26.73
CA SER A 312 9.18 17.90 25.36
C SER A 312 10.61 17.56 24.92
N THR A 313 10.81 16.41 24.26
CA THR A 313 11.94 16.23 23.32
C THR A 313 11.51 15.32 22.17
N PRO A 314 11.69 15.73 20.90
CA PRO A 314 11.20 14.98 19.75
C PRO A 314 12.17 13.83 19.36
N ALA A 315 11.61 12.65 19.12
CA ALA A 315 12.34 11.47 18.67
C ALA A 315 12.96 11.71 17.27
N LYS A 316 14.28 11.74 17.24
CA LYS A 316 15.10 11.90 16.05
C LYS A 316 15.12 10.57 15.29
N GLN A 317 14.61 10.57 14.06
CA GLN A 317 14.68 9.44 13.12
C GLN A 317 16.15 9.02 12.92
N GLN A 318 16.48 7.76 13.25
CA GLN A 318 17.79 7.19 12.96
C GLN A 318 17.84 6.74 11.50
N LYS A 319 18.76 7.37 10.76
CA LYS A 319 19.09 7.14 9.37
C LYS A 319 20.19 6.07 9.32
N THR A 320 19.88 4.88 8.81
CA THR A 320 20.86 3.82 8.60
C THR A 320 21.91 4.29 7.59
N THR A 321 23.15 4.44 8.03
CA THR A 321 24.29 4.78 7.19
C THR A 321 25.16 3.54 7.09
N LEU A 322 25.34 3.02 5.87
CA LEU A 322 26.31 1.98 5.54
C LEU A 322 27.72 2.58 5.62
N SER A 323 28.59 2.00 6.45
CA SER A 323 30.03 2.23 6.38
C SER A 323 30.78 0.92 6.59
N ASN A 324 31.54 0.54 5.56
CA ASN A 324 32.64 -0.42 5.64
C ASN A 324 33.80 0.19 6.45
N VAL A 325 34.55 -0.63 7.19
CA VAL A 325 36.00 -0.88 7.05
C VAL A 325 36.51 -1.73 8.23
N ASP A 326 37.49 -2.57 7.88
CA ASP A 326 38.21 -3.66 8.57
C ASP A 326 38.81 -3.39 9.96
N GLY A 327 39.02 -4.49 10.69
CA GLY A 327 39.90 -4.58 11.86
C GLY A 327 39.91 -5.98 12.48
N ASP A 328 40.97 -6.72 12.18
CA ASP A 328 41.32 -8.09 12.63
C ASP A 328 41.61 -8.16 14.14
N GLU A 329 41.08 -9.16 14.85
CA GLU A 329 41.82 -9.91 15.90
C GLU A 329 40.98 -11.09 16.44
N LYS A 330 41.56 -12.29 16.35
CA LYS A 330 41.05 -13.58 16.82
C LYS A 330 41.11 -13.70 18.35
N LEU A 331 40.12 -14.36 18.93
CA LEU A 331 40.30 -15.26 20.09
C LEU A 331 39.19 -16.32 20.10
N ASP A 332 39.60 -17.58 20.07
CA ASP A 332 38.78 -18.79 20.07
C ASP A 332 38.05 -18.97 21.41
N ASP A 333 36.74 -19.28 21.36
CA ASP A 333 36.13 -20.19 22.33
C ASP A 333 34.95 -20.94 21.69
N HIS A 334 34.91 -22.25 21.91
CA HIS A 334 33.98 -23.18 21.28
C HIS A 334 32.69 -23.30 22.10
N MET A 335 31.52 -22.89 21.59
CA MET A 335 30.23 -23.56 21.90
C MET A 335 29.03 -23.04 21.09
N TYR A 336 28.39 -23.97 20.36
CA TYR A 336 27.07 -23.92 19.71
C TYR A 336 26.79 -22.78 18.71
N ASP A 337 26.61 -23.20 17.46
CA ASP A 337 26.22 -22.43 16.27
C ASP A 337 24.83 -21.76 16.48
N PHE A 338 24.83 -20.54 17.02
CA PHE A 338 23.67 -19.67 16.99
C PHE A 338 23.62 -18.99 15.61
N PRO A 339 22.47 -18.96 14.92
CA PRO A 339 22.36 -18.22 13.68
C PRO A 339 22.70 -16.76 13.96
N SER A 340 23.67 -16.23 13.20
CA SER A 340 23.95 -14.81 12.99
C SER A 340 22.72 -13.94 13.29
N GLU A 341 22.88 -12.90 14.14
CA GLU A 341 21.84 -11.94 14.55
C GLU A 341 21.03 -11.40 13.36
N SER A 342 20.03 -12.16 12.93
CA SER A 342 19.05 -11.68 11.98
C SER A 342 18.20 -10.64 12.71
N ALA A 343 18.44 -9.38 12.41
CA ALA A 343 17.67 -8.28 12.98
C ALA A 343 16.17 -8.55 12.81
N ARG A 344 15.40 -8.40 13.89
CA ARG A 344 13.95 -8.63 13.89
C ARG A 344 13.31 -7.86 12.71
N PRO A 345 12.51 -8.52 11.87
CA PRO A 345 11.84 -7.86 10.76
C PRO A 345 10.90 -6.77 11.29
N TYR A 346 10.93 -5.61 10.64
CA TYR A 346 10.01 -4.53 10.95
C TYR A 346 8.72 -4.69 10.15
N LEU A 347 7.65 -5.15 10.80
CA LEU A 347 6.36 -5.43 10.16
C LEU A 347 6.56 -6.41 8.99
N CYS A 348 5.83 -6.24 7.89
CA CYS A 348 5.99 -7.02 6.66
C CYS A 348 6.88 -6.31 5.62
N THR A 349 7.85 -5.50 6.08
CA THR A 349 8.70 -4.71 5.17
C THR A 349 9.49 -5.62 4.24
N GLY A 350 9.36 -5.41 2.93
CA GLY A 350 10.08 -6.19 1.92
C GLY A 350 9.37 -7.48 1.49
N TYR A 351 8.28 -7.86 2.17
CA TYR A 351 7.49 -9.05 1.83
C TYR A 351 6.50 -8.79 0.71
N ASP A 352 6.20 -9.86 -0.03
CA ASP A 352 5.16 -9.86 -1.06
C ASP A 352 3.91 -10.55 -0.51
N ILE A 353 2.72 -10.14 -0.95
CA ILE A 353 1.46 -10.79 -0.56
C ILE A 353 0.69 -11.26 -1.80
N TYR A 354 0.14 -12.46 -1.71
CA TYR A 354 -0.70 -13.10 -2.73
C TYR A 354 -2.12 -13.21 -2.18
N LEU A 355 -3.08 -12.65 -2.92
CA LEU A 355 -4.49 -12.56 -2.53
C LEU A 355 -5.35 -13.23 -3.60
N VAL A 356 -6.35 -13.99 -3.20
CA VAL A 356 -7.28 -14.56 -4.19
C VAL A 356 -8.16 -13.46 -4.79
N TRP A 357 -8.69 -12.57 -3.94
CA TRP A 357 -9.48 -11.42 -4.38
C TRP A 357 -8.76 -10.10 -4.14
N GLU A 358 -9.00 -9.13 -5.03
CA GLU A 358 -8.53 -7.75 -4.84
C GLU A 358 -9.02 -7.22 -3.48
N PRO A 359 -8.10 -6.68 -2.66
CA PRO A 359 -8.43 -6.27 -1.30
C PRO A 359 -9.38 -5.06 -1.31
N CYS A 360 -10.30 -5.04 -0.36
CA CYS A 360 -11.11 -3.86 -0.08
C CYS A 360 -10.26 -2.70 0.49
N THR A 361 -10.83 -1.49 0.56
CA THR A 361 -10.14 -0.29 1.09
C THR A 361 -9.48 -0.51 2.45
N MET A 362 -10.16 -1.19 3.38
CA MET A 362 -9.59 -1.53 4.71
C MET A 362 -8.34 -2.39 4.57
N CYS A 363 -8.43 -3.51 3.86
CA CYS A 363 -7.31 -4.42 3.68
C CYS A 363 -6.16 -3.76 2.92
N ALA A 364 -6.44 -3.03 1.85
CA ALA A 364 -5.45 -2.35 1.05
C ALA A 364 -4.70 -1.27 1.86
N MET A 365 -5.39 -0.54 2.74
CA MET A 365 -4.76 0.42 3.66
C MET A 365 -3.95 -0.29 4.77
N ALA A 366 -4.42 -1.42 5.28
CA ALA A 366 -3.65 -2.23 6.22
C ALA A 366 -2.31 -2.68 5.62
N LEU A 367 -2.28 -3.07 4.33
CA LEU A 367 -1.06 -3.44 3.62
C LEU A 367 -0.08 -2.25 3.44
N VAL A 368 -0.60 -1.01 3.30
CA VAL A 368 0.24 0.21 3.36
C VAL A 368 0.91 0.32 4.72
N HIS A 369 0.15 0.16 5.81
CA HIS A 369 0.66 0.25 7.17
C HIS A 369 1.68 -0.85 7.51
N GLN A 370 1.53 -2.04 6.92
CA GLN A 370 2.47 -3.15 7.08
C GLN A 370 3.70 -3.07 6.17
N ARG A 371 3.79 -2.04 5.32
CA ARG A 371 4.92 -1.80 4.41
C ARG A 371 5.21 -2.94 3.43
N ILE A 372 4.16 -3.66 3.03
CA ILE A 372 4.23 -4.71 2.01
C ILE A 372 4.86 -4.15 0.73
N ARG A 373 5.72 -4.93 0.08
CA ARG A 373 6.49 -4.51 -1.09
C ARG A 373 5.70 -4.65 -2.39
N ARG A 374 5.12 -5.83 -2.63
CA ARG A 374 4.32 -6.14 -3.82
C ARG A 374 3.03 -6.85 -3.44
N ILE A 375 1.95 -6.54 -4.14
CA ILE A 375 0.66 -7.18 -3.99
C ILE A 375 0.32 -7.90 -5.30
N PHE A 376 0.04 -9.19 -5.22
CA PHE A 376 -0.47 -10.00 -6.31
C PHE A 376 -1.92 -10.39 -5.98
N TYR A 377 -2.85 -10.20 -6.90
CA TYR A 377 -4.22 -10.71 -6.75
C TYR A 377 -4.72 -11.43 -8.00
N ALA A 378 -5.60 -12.42 -7.84
CA ALA A 378 -6.15 -13.16 -8.99
C ALA A 378 -7.42 -12.50 -9.56
N PHE A 379 -8.44 -12.33 -8.71
CA PHE A 379 -9.76 -11.85 -9.12
C PHE A 379 -10.00 -10.39 -8.72
N PRO A 380 -10.53 -9.55 -9.61
CA PRO A 380 -10.90 -8.17 -9.26
C PRO A 380 -12.08 -8.16 -8.29
N ASN A 381 -12.17 -7.10 -7.49
CA ASN A 381 -13.27 -6.89 -6.55
C ASN A 381 -14.13 -5.70 -7.03
N PRO A 382 -15.20 -5.95 -7.80
CA PRO A 382 -15.99 -4.89 -8.43
C PRO A 382 -16.77 -4.03 -7.43
N ASN A 383 -16.99 -4.53 -6.21
CA ASN A 383 -17.83 -3.87 -5.22
C ASN A 383 -17.05 -2.95 -4.29
N ALA A 384 -15.84 -3.36 -3.89
CA ALA A 384 -15.07 -2.67 -2.87
C ALA A 384 -13.55 -2.64 -3.15
N GLY A 385 -13.09 -3.14 -4.30
CA GLY A 385 -11.68 -3.28 -4.64
C GLY A 385 -10.94 -1.95 -4.67
N ALA A 386 -9.83 -1.87 -3.95
CA ALA A 386 -9.11 -0.62 -3.73
C ALA A 386 -7.80 -0.46 -4.52
N LEU A 387 -7.47 -1.43 -5.37
CA LEU A 387 -6.21 -1.47 -6.12
C LEU A 387 -6.39 -1.35 -7.64
N GLY A 388 -7.61 -1.14 -8.13
CA GLY A 388 -7.87 -0.95 -9.54
C GLY A 388 -9.34 -0.94 -9.92
N SER A 389 -10.19 -1.63 -9.16
CA SER A 389 -11.62 -1.76 -9.48
C SER A 389 -12.42 -0.52 -9.10
N VAL A 390 -12.51 -0.17 -7.81
CA VAL A 390 -13.29 0.97 -7.32
C VAL A 390 -12.37 2.13 -6.92
N HIS A 391 -11.29 1.83 -6.21
CA HIS A 391 -10.27 2.81 -5.82
C HIS A 391 -8.89 2.41 -6.33
N ARG A 392 -7.92 3.33 -6.23
CA ARG A 392 -6.51 3.13 -6.60
C ARG A 392 -5.60 3.69 -5.52
N LEU A 393 -5.60 3.04 -4.35
CA LEU A 393 -4.82 3.51 -3.20
C LEU A 393 -3.32 3.54 -3.48
N GLN A 394 -2.79 2.60 -4.26
CA GLN A 394 -1.37 2.56 -4.62
C GLN A 394 -0.91 3.77 -5.45
N GLY A 395 -1.84 4.55 -6.01
CA GLY A 395 -1.58 5.78 -6.75
C GLY A 395 -1.56 7.05 -5.91
N LEU A 396 -1.95 6.99 -4.64
CA LEU A 396 -2.10 8.16 -3.78
C LEU A 396 -0.75 8.59 -3.21
N ARG A 397 -0.22 9.69 -3.75
CA ARG A 397 1.07 10.26 -3.34
C ARG A 397 1.13 10.73 -1.89
N SER A 398 -0.02 11.01 -1.27
CA SER A 398 -0.11 11.42 0.14
C SER A 398 0.13 10.26 1.12
N LEU A 399 0.21 9.02 0.63
CA LEU A 399 0.52 7.86 1.46
C LEU A 399 2.02 7.75 1.73
N ASN A 400 2.37 7.37 2.95
CA ASN A 400 3.76 7.29 3.40
C ASN A 400 4.53 6.08 2.82
N HIS A 401 3.82 5.04 2.38
CA HIS A 401 4.39 3.83 1.82
C HIS A 401 3.68 3.48 0.52
N HIS A 402 4.43 2.97 -0.45
CA HIS A 402 3.92 2.61 -1.77
C HIS A 402 4.34 1.18 -2.11
N TYR A 403 3.47 0.46 -2.79
CA TYR A 403 3.69 -0.90 -3.26
C TYR A 403 3.32 -1.03 -4.73
N ALA A 404 3.92 -2.02 -5.40
CA ALA A 404 3.49 -2.39 -6.73
C ALA A 404 2.33 -3.38 -6.67
N VAL A 405 1.42 -3.28 -7.63
CA VAL A 405 0.23 -4.11 -7.71
C VAL A 405 0.23 -4.87 -9.01
N PHE A 406 -0.01 -6.17 -8.93
CA PHE A 406 -0.06 -7.07 -10.06
C PHE A 406 -1.32 -7.92 -10.00
N ARG A 407 -1.98 -8.07 -11.15
CA ARG A 407 -3.05 -9.03 -11.33
C ARG A 407 -2.47 -10.28 -11.98
N VAL A 408 -2.77 -11.44 -11.41
CA VAL A 408 -2.37 -12.74 -11.95
C VAL A 408 -3.57 -13.36 -12.65
N LEU A 409 -3.45 -13.60 -13.96
CA LEU A 409 -4.47 -14.30 -14.72
C LEU A 409 -4.22 -15.81 -14.58
N LEU A 410 -5.20 -16.48 -13.99
CA LEU A 410 -5.15 -17.92 -13.74
C LEU A 410 -5.51 -18.69 -15.03
N PRO A 411 -4.83 -19.81 -15.34
CA PRO A 411 -5.24 -20.70 -16.42
C PRO A 411 -6.55 -21.44 -16.06
N GLU A 412 -7.29 -21.87 -17.09
CA GLU A 412 -8.60 -22.56 -16.94
C GLU A 412 -8.50 -23.79 -16.00
N GLU A 413 -7.41 -24.55 -16.09
CA GLU A 413 -7.17 -25.76 -15.28
C GLU A 413 -7.23 -25.53 -13.75
N VAL A 414 -6.90 -24.33 -13.29
CA VAL A 414 -6.87 -23.99 -11.85
C VAL A 414 -8.26 -23.56 -11.35
N LEU A 415 -9.11 -23.10 -12.27
CA LEU A 415 -10.47 -22.63 -12.02
C LEU A 415 -11.49 -23.78 -12.00
N ASP A 416 -11.23 -24.85 -12.75
CA ASP A 416 -12.18 -25.96 -12.98
C ASP A 416 -12.05 -27.11 -11.97
N GLY A 417 -11.02 -27.10 -11.11
CA GLY A 417 -10.87 -28.03 -9.98
C GLY A 417 -11.19 -27.36 -8.66
#